data_AF-A0A4Q3DC72-F1
#
_entry.id   AF-A0A4Q3DC72-F1
#
_cell.length_a   1.000
_cell.length_b   1.000
_cell.length_c   1.000
_cell.angle_alpha   90.00
_cell.angle_beta   90.00
_cell.angle_gamma   90.00
#
_symmetry.space_group_name_H-M   'P 1'
#
loop_
_entity.id
_entity.type
_entity.pdbx_description
1 polymer ?
#
loop_
_entity_poly.entity_id
_entity_poly.type
_entity_poly.pdbx_seq_one_letter_code
_entity_poly.pdbx_strand_id
1 'polypeptide(L)'
;MTAGDAHRAIETTFRIERARLIAGLARLLRNIDLAEELAQDALVAALSEWPRTGIPASPGAWLMTVAKRRALDALRRDKMVTRKHDEIAREQDGTVELGEEDAACGD
;
A
#
# COMPACT_ATOMS: atom_id res chain seq x y z
N MET A 1 -7.09 30.63 15.90
CA MET A 1 -7.49 29.22 16.07
C MET A 1 -6.44 28.55 16.94
N THR A 2 -6.84 27.90 18.01
CA THR A 2 -5.91 27.08 18.79
C THR A 2 -5.63 25.77 18.03
N ALA A 3 -4.53 25.09 18.34
CA ALA A 3 -4.22 23.79 17.72
C ALA A 3 -5.32 22.73 17.96
N GLY A 4 -6.09 22.86 19.04
CA GLY A 4 -7.24 22.01 19.35
C GLY A 4 -8.46 22.26 18.47
N ASP A 5 -8.67 23.51 18.02
CA ASP A 5 -9.76 23.84 17.10
C ASP A 5 -9.49 23.28 15.69
N ALA A 6 -8.22 23.35 15.25
CA ALA A 6 -7.78 22.76 14.00
C ALA A 6 -7.94 21.23 14.00
N HIS A 7 -7.55 20.55 15.10
CA HIS A 7 -7.75 19.10 15.24
C HIS A 7 -9.23 18.70 15.15
N ARG A 8 -10.13 19.44 15.81
CA ARG A 8 -11.57 19.14 15.74
C ARG A 8 -12.17 19.36 14.35
N ALA A 9 -11.74 20.41 13.65
CA ALA A 9 -12.16 20.65 12.27
C ALA A 9 -11.72 19.50 11.36
N ILE A 10 -10.45 19.06 11.48
CA ILE A 10 -9.90 17.91 10.75
C ILE A 10 -10.71 16.64 11.01
N GLU A 11 -10.98 16.33 12.28
CA GLU A 11 -11.72 15.13 12.67
C GLU A 11 -13.15 15.13 12.12
N THR A 12 -13.82 16.29 12.17
CA THR A 12 -15.19 16.44 11.67
C THR A 12 -15.24 16.23 10.16
N THR A 13 -14.36 16.90 9.41
CA THR A 13 -14.23 16.72 7.97
C THR A 13 -13.94 15.26 7.62
N PHE A 14 -13.05 14.62 8.38
CA PHE A 14 -12.69 13.23 8.14
C PHE A 14 -13.85 12.26 8.35
N ARG A 15 -14.62 12.40 9.45
CA ARG A 15 -15.78 11.53 9.70
C ARG A 15 -16.80 11.56 8.56
N ILE A 16 -16.95 12.72 7.90
CA ILE A 16 -17.84 12.90 6.76
C ILE A 16 -17.28 12.23 5.50
N GLU A 17 -15.98 12.39 5.22
CA GLU A 17 -15.38 11.88 3.98
C GLU A 17 -14.99 10.39 4.04
N ARG A 18 -14.79 9.80 5.23
CA ARG A 18 -14.32 8.40 5.39
C ARG A 18 -15.20 7.41 4.63
N ALA A 19 -16.51 7.47 4.84
CA ALA A 19 -17.44 6.53 4.21
C ALA A 19 -17.43 6.66 2.68
N ARG A 20 -17.36 7.90 2.17
CA ARG A 20 -17.33 8.17 0.73
C ARG A 20 -16.02 7.74 0.09
N LEU A 21 -14.89 7.94 0.78
CA LEU A 21 -13.58 7.50 0.34
C LEU A 21 -13.52 5.97 0.22
N ILE A 22 -13.91 5.26 1.27
CA ILE A 22 -13.92 3.78 1.28
C ILE A 22 -14.84 3.25 0.18
N ALA A 23 -16.06 3.78 0.06
CA ALA A 23 -16.99 3.37 -0.99
C ALA A 23 -16.42 3.61 -2.41
N GLY A 24 -15.77 4.76 -2.62
CA GLY A 24 -15.11 5.07 -3.89
C GLY A 24 -13.96 4.13 -4.21
N LEU A 25 -13.11 3.82 -3.23
CA LEU A 25 -11.98 2.90 -3.38
C LEU A 25 -12.46 1.46 -3.57
N ALA A 26 -13.43 0.98 -2.80
CA ALA A 26 -13.98 -0.36 -2.92
C ALA A 26 -14.60 -0.58 -4.31
N ARG A 27 -15.29 0.44 -4.85
CA ARG A 27 -15.83 0.39 -6.22
C ARG A 27 -14.72 0.37 -7.28
N LEU A 28 -13.65 1.13 -7.07
CA LEU A 28 -12.54 1.23 -8.02
C LEU A 28 -11.68 -0.05 -8.05
N LEU A 29 -11.37 -0.59 -6.88
CA LEU A 29 -10.45 -1.72 -6.69
C LEU A 29 -11.17 -3.07 -6.70
N ARG A 30 -12.51 -3.08 -6.56
CA ARG A 30 -13.34 -4.27 -6.40
C ARG A 30 -12.86 -5.17 -5.25
N ASN A 31 -12.25 -4.56 -4.23
CA ASN A 31 -11.71 -5.20 -3.05
C ASN A 31 -11.93 -4.25 -1.86
N ILE A 32 -12.71 -4.69 -0.88
CA ILE A 32 -13.08 -3.88 0.29
C ILE A 32 -11.95 -3.81 1.31
N ASP A 33 -11.23 -4.90 1.52
CA ASP A 33 -10.16 -4.97 2.52
C ASP A 33 -9.01 -4.04 2.12
N LEU A 34 -8.57 -4.13 0.86
CA LEU A 34 -7.55 -3.22 0.33
C LEU A 34 -8.03 -1.77 0.31
N ALA A 35 -9.31 -1.53 0.06
CA ALA A 35 -9.86 -0.17 0.09
C ALA A 35 -9.83 0.43 1.50
N GLU A 36 -10.10 -0.35 2.54
CA GLU A 36 -10.02 0.09 3.93
C GLU A 36 -8.57 0.40 4.33
N GLU A 37 -7.62 -0.47 4.01
CA GLU A 37 -6.19 -0.22 4.27
C GLU A 37 -5.72 1.09 3.62
N LEU A 38 -6.04 1.30 2.34
CA LEU A 38 -5.64 2.52 1.62
C LEU A 38 -6.32 3.78 2.17
N ALA A 39 -7.57 3.66 2.64
CA ALA A 39 -8.27 4.77 3.27
C ALA A 39 -7.64 5.14 4.62
N GLN A 40 -7.20 4.15 5.40
CA GLN A 40 -6.48 4.37 6.66
C GLN A 40 -5.11 5.01 6.41
N ASP A 41 -4.38 4.56 5.40
CA ASP A 41 -3.10 5.16 4.97
C ASP A 41 -3.26 6.63 4.57
N ALA A 42 -4.31 6.95 3.81
CA ALA A 42 -4.62 8.32 3.42
C ALA A 42 -5.00 9.19 4.63
N LEU A 43 -5.69 8.62 5.61
CA LEU A 43 -5.98 9.30 6.89
C LEU A 43 -4.70 9.62 7.65
N VAL A 44 -3.79 8.66 7.80
CA VAL A 44 -2.51 8.88 8.51
C VAL A 44 -1.73 10.03 7.87
N ALA A 45 -1.72 10.08 6.53
CA ALA A 45 -1.11 11.19 5.80
C ALA A 45 -1.81 12.53 6.07
N ALA A 46 -3.14 12.57 6.09
CA ALA A 46 -3.91 13.77 6.38
C ALA A 46 -3.62 14.31 7.80
N LEU A 47 -3.62 13.42 8.80
CA LEU A 47 -3.35 13.78 10.20
C LEU A 47 -1.93 14.30 10.41
N SER A 48 -0.99 13.88 9.56
CA SER A 48 0.40 14.37 9.61
C SER A 48 0.57 15.71 8.89
N GLU A 49 -0.10 15.90 7.75
CA GLU A 49 0.10 17.04 6.86
C GLU A 49 -0.78 18.24 7.23
N TRP A 50 -2.08 18.03 7.46
CA TRP A 50 -3.04 19.12 7.63
C TRP A 50 -2.79 20.02 8.85
N PRO A 51 -2.25 19.54 9.99
CA PRO A 51 -1.86 20.45 11.07
C PRO A 51 -0.78 21.47 10.67
N ARG A 52 0.05 21.14 9.66
CA ARG A 52 1.13 22.00 9.16
C ARG A 52 0.68 22.87 7.99
N THR A 53 -0.14 22.34 7.09
CA THR A 53 -0.52 23.01 5.83
C THR A 53 -1.93 23.59 5.84
N GLY A 54 -2.74 23.23 6.83
CA GLY A 54 -4.18 23.45 6.82
C GLY A 54 -4.95 22.37 6.04
N ILE A 55 -6.27 22.38 6.22
CA ILE A 55 -7.20 21.48 5.48
C ILE A 55 -7.34 22.01 4.04
N PRO A 56 -7.12 21.18 3.02
CA PRO A 56 -7.28 21.60 1.63
C PRO A 56 -8.76 21.92 1.31
N ALA A 57 -9.00 22.77 0.31
CA ALA A 57 -10.35 23.16 -0.12
C ALA A 57 -11.24 21.97 -0.54
N SER A 58 -10.63 20.87 -1.00
CA SER A 58 -11.30 19.61 -1.31
C SER A 58 -10.63 18.44 -0.57
N PRO A 59 -11.04 18.14 0.67
CA PRO A 59 -10.47 17.07 1.48
C PRO A 59 -10.66 15.70 0.83
N GLY A 60 -11.85 15.42 0.32
CA GLY A 60 -12.16 14.14 -0.33
C GLY A 60 -11.30 13.86 -1.58
N ALA A 61 -11.06 14.87 -2.43
CA ALA A 61 -10.22 14.70 -3.61
C ALA A 61 -8.73 14.52 -3.24
N TRP A 62 -8.28 15.22 -2.21
CA TRP A 62 -6.92 15.05 -1.69
C TRP A 62 -6.73 13.63 -1.15
N LEU A 63 -7.65 13.14 -0.32
CA LEU A 63 -7.62 11.79 0.25
C LEU A 63 -7.64 10.71 -0.85
N MET A 64 -8.52 10.85 -1.84
CA MET A 64 -8.58 9.94 -2.99
C MET A 64 -7.26 9.92 -3.77
N THR A 65 -6.63 11.08 -3.95
CA THR A 65 -5.32 11.18 -4.62
C THR A 65 -4.24 10.43 -3.85
N VAL A 66 -4.17 10.64 -2.53
CA VAL A 66 -3.19 9.95 -1.67
C VAL A 66 -3.42 8.44 -1.68
N ALA A 67 -4.66 8.00 -1.51
CA ALA A 67 -5.02 6.58 -1.56
C ALA A 67 -4.63 5.92 -2.90
N LYS A 68 -4.89 6.59 -4.03
CA LYS A 68 -4.48 6.09 -5.36
C LYS A 68 -2.96 5.96 -5.50
N ARG A 69 -2.19 6.93 -4.99
CA ARG A 69 -0.71 6.83 -5.00
C ARG A 69 -0.23 5.63 -4.19
N ARG A 70 -0.80 5.43 -2.98
CA ARG A 70 -0.49 4.27 -2.14
C ARG A 70 -0.85 2.94 -2.80
N ALA A 71 -1.98 2.88 -3.50
CA ALA A 71 -2.39 1.69 -4.26
C ALA A 71 -1.37 1.34 -5.35
N LEU A 72 -0.90 2.35 -6.10
CA LEU A 72 0.13 2.17 -7.12
C LEU A 72 1.46 1.72 -6.52
N ASP A 73 1.85 2.29 -5.37
CA ASP A 73 3.09 1.91 -4.70
C ASP A 73 3.02 0.49 -4.12
N ALA A 74 1.85 0.04 -3.66
CA ALA A 74 1.62 -1.35 -3.30
C ALA A 74 1.77 -2.29 -4.50
N LEU A 75 1.14 -1.98 -5.64
CA LEU A 75 1.27 -2.75 -6.88
C LEU A 75 2.72 -2.82 -7.39
N ARG A 76 3.48 -1.72 -7.26
CA ARG A 76 4.89 -1.68 -7.64
C ARG A 76 5.75 -2.57 -6.75
N ARG A 77 5.49 -2.56 -5.44
CA ARG A 77 6.18 -3.44 -4.47
C ARG A 77 5.89 -4.90 -4.75
N ASP A 78 4.62 -5.24 -5.00
CA ASP A 78 4.21 -6.62 -5.28
C ASP A 78 4.94 -7.19 -6.51
N LYS A 79 4.95 -6.45 -7.63
CA LYS A 79 5.71 -6.84 -8.84
C LYS A 79 7.20 -7.06 -8.59
N MET A 80 7.81 -6.23 -7.73
CA MET A 80 9.22 -6.37 -7.37
C MET A 80 9.47 -7.62 -6.52
N VAL A 81 8.55 -7.96 -5.62
CA VAL A 81 8.61 -9.18 -4.80
C VAL A 81 8.47 -10.42 -5.68
N THR A 82 7.47 -10.46 -6.58
CA THR A 82 7.30 -11.58 -7.53
C THR A 82 8.56 -11.79 -8.36
N ARG A 83 9.12 -10.73 -8.95
CA ARG A 83 10.34 -10.84 -9.76
C ARG A 83 11.53 -11.41 -8.98
N LYS A 84 11.69 -11.01 -7.70
CA LYS A 84 12.74 -11.54 -6.83
C LYS A 84 12.48 -12.98 -6.43
N HIS A 85 11.24 -13.35 -6.18
CA HIS A 85 10.88 -14.75 -5.93
C HIS A 85 11.18 -15.62 -7.17
N ASP A 86 10.88 -15.14 -8.38
CA ASP A 86 11.23 -15.85 -9.61
C ASP A 86 12.75 -15.96 -9.80
N GLU A 87 13.52 -14.95 -9.41
CA GLU A 87 14.99 -14.97 -9.44
C GLU A 87 15.57 -15.99 -8.47
N ILE A 88 15.13 -15.98 -7.21
CA ILE A 88 15.52 -16.96 -6.19
C ILE A 88 15.11 -18.39 -6.61
N ALA A 89 13.90 -18.55 -7.18
CA ALA A 89 13.44 -19.85 -7.67
C ALA A 89 14.35 -20.40 -8.79
N ARG A 90 14.84 -19.53 -9.70
CA ARG A 90 15.81 -19.92 -10.73
C ARG A 90 17.20 -20.26 -10.16
N GLU A 91 17.65 -19.55 -9.12
CA GLU A 91 18.91 -19.85 -8.45
C GLU A 91 18.87 -21.21 -7.72
N GLN A 92 17.73 -21.55 -7.10
CA GLN A 92 17.55 -22.84 -6.42
C GLN A 92 17.49 -24.03 -7.39
N ASP A 93 16.87 -23.86 -8.56
CA ASP A 93 16.80 -24.89 -9.60
C ASP A 93 18.19 -25.22 -10.21
N GLY A 94 19.13 -24.26 -10.18
CA GLY A 94 20.50 -24.44 -10.68
C GLY A 94 21.46 -25.20 -9.76
N THR A 95 21.03 -25.62 -8.56
CA THR A 95 21.92 -26.25 -7.55
C THR A 95 21.75 -27.78 -7.45
N VAL A 96 20.90 -28.41 -8.27
CA VAL A 96 20.54 -29.85 -8.13
C VAL A 96 21.33 -30.81 -9.04
N GLU A 97 22.24 -30.33 -9.89
CA GLU A 97 23.00 -31.20 -10.82
C GLU A 97 24.51 -31.18 -10.57
N LEU A 98 25.01 -31.61 -9.40
CA LEU A 98 26.45 -31.90 -9.19
C LEU A 98 26.74 -32.95 -8.10
N GLY A 99 26.16 -34.14 -8.19
CA GLY A 99 26.69 -35.23 -7.35
C GLY A 99 25.97 -36.55 -7.43
N GLU A 100 26.15 -37.29 -8.53
CA GLU A 100 25.99 -38.76 -8.54
C GLU A 100 26.55 -39.39 -9.83
N GLU A 101 27.79 -39.05 -10.20
CA GLU A 101 28.57 -39.83 -11.17
C GLU A 101 30.00 -39.96 -10.65
N ASP A 102 30.23 -40.82 -9.65
CA ASP A 102 31.56 -41.39 -9.34
C ASP A 102 31.42 -42.51 -8.28
N ALA A 103 30.77 -43.61 -8.67
CA ALA A 103 30.86 -44.88 -7.93
C ALA A 103 30.70 -46.08 -8.88
N ALA A 104 31.52 -46.12 -9.93
CA ALA A 104 31.64 -47.30 -10.79
C ALA A 104 33.08 -47.47 -11.30
N CYS A 105 33.97 -48.03 -10.46
CA CYS A 105 35.01 -49.01 -10.83
C CYS A 105 36.00 -49.24 -9.68
N GLY A 106 36.38 -50.50 -9.47
CA GLY A 106 37.43 -50.97 -8.56
C GLY A 106 37.06 -52.35 -8.03
N ASP A 107 37.02 -53.36 -8.91
CA ASP A 107 38.06 -54.40 -9.12
C ASP A 107 38.06 -55.48 -8.02
#